data_AF-A0A3C0UKI2-F1
#
_entry.id   AF-A0A3C0UKI2-F1
#
_cell.length_a   1.000
_cell.length_b   1.000
_cell.length_c   1.000
_cell.angle_alpha   90.00
_cell.angle_beta   90.00
_cell.angle_gamma   90.00
#
_symmetry.space_group_name_H-M   'P 1'
#
loop_
_entity.id
_entity.type
_entity.pdbx_description
1 polymer ?
#
loop_
_entity_poly.entity_id
_entity_poly.type
_entity_poly.pdbx_seq_one_letter_code
_entity_poly.pdbx_strand_id
1 'polypeptide(L)'
;MQFNNTTFESALDTYNSTDLVLQGPWMPWQGYTGQNNEVLQYTYNTQSYRTWNQESSQTNVPITSLNLGLMVSCKLDCVRSKQDDHIIILVGFMLDNNLPKICFAQALVEFTDDTAPNINTGPIASGDISQGIYDAINNQTHGLGTGRSDFPYIAKANIDCIIASVS
;
A
#
# COMPACT_ATOMS: atom_id res chain seq x y z
N MET A 1 4.77 -4.19 -18.50
CA MET A 1 4.72 -3.96 -17.04
C MET A 1 5.08 -2.51 -16.75
N GLN A 2 4.06 -1.70 -16.59
CA GLN A 2 4.12 -0.31 -16.17
C GLN A 2 3.02 -0.08 -15.13
N PHE A 3 3.34 0.72 -14.11
CA PHE A 3 2.39 1.17 -13.10
C PHE A 3 1.74 2.50 -13.51
N ASN A 4 0.44 2.69 -13.19
CA ASN A 4 -0.31 3.91 -13.49
C ASN A 4 -1.02 4.48 -12.25
N ASN A 5 -0.56 5.64 -11.77
CA ASN A 5 -1.12 6.33 -10.60
C ASN A 5 -2.59 6.81 -10.80
N THR A 6 -3.02 7.11 -12.03
CA THR A 6 -4.41 7.50 -12.32
C THR A 6 -5.35 6.29 -12.25
N THR A 7 -4.89 5.13 -12.74
CA THR A 7 -5.62 3.86 -12.56
C THR A 7 -5.70 3.50 -11.08
N PHE A 8 -4.64 3.75 -10.31
CA PHE A 8 -4.63 3.53 -8.86
C PHE A 8 -5.67 4.38 -8.14
N GLU A 9 -5.73 5.69 -8.44
CA GLU A 9 -6.75 6.60 -7.88
C GLU A 9 -8.17 6.07 -8.17
N SER A 10 -8.44 5.70 -9.42
CA SER A 10 -9.74 5.16 -9.82
C SER A 10 -10.08 3.85 -9.11
N ALA A 11 -9.09 2.97 -8.97
CA ALA A 11 -9.25 1.69 -8.26
C ALA A 11 -9.51 1.88 -6.76
N LEU A 12 -8.91 2.92 -6.15
CA LEU A 12 -9.12 3.24 -4.74
C LEU A 12 -10.50 3.89 -4.51
N ASP A 13 -10.92 4.81 -5.39
CA ASP A 13 -12.24 5.46 -5.34
C ASP A 13 -13.39 4.46 -5.50
N THR A 14 -13.18 3.42 -6.31
CA THR A 14 -14.16 2.36 -6.57
C THR A 14 -13.89 1.09 -5.78
N TYR A 15 -12.96 1.12 -4.81
CA TYR A 15 -12.65 -0.03 -3.99
C TYR A 15 -13.91 -0.49 -3.25
N ASN A 16 -14.22 -1.78 -3.31
CA ASN A 16 -15.51 -2.35 -2.88
C ASN A 16 -15.71 -2.29 -1.35
N SER A 17 -15.92 -1.09 -0.83
CA SER A 17 -16.04 -0.76 0.58
C SER A 17 -16.87 0.50 0.73
N THR A 18 -17.93 0.44 1.52
CA THR A 18 -18.71 1.62 1.88
C THR A 18 -17.97 2.52 2.88
N ASP A 19 -16.97 1.97 3.55
CA ASP A 19 -16.29 2.63 4.66
C ASP A 19 -15.02 3.35 4.21
N LEU A 20 -14.44 2.98 3.06
CA LEU A 20 -13.31 3.68 2.45
C LEU A 20 -13.83 4.78 1.51
N VAL A 21 -13.59 6.04 1.84
CA VAL A 21 -14.09 7.18 1.05
C VAL A 21 -12.96 8.13 0.70
N LEU A 22 -12.66 8.23 -0.60
CA LEU A 22 -11.69 9.17 -1.15
C LEU A 22 -12.15 10.62 -0.92
N GLN A 23 -11.22 11.50 -0.52
CA GLN A 23 -11.50 12.91 -0.19
C GLN A 23 -11.10 13.87 -1.32
N GLY A 24 -10.70 13.35 -2.48
CA GLY A 24 -10.27 14.13 -3.65
C GLY A 24 -9.18 13.43 -4.46
N PRO A 25 -8.76 14.06 -5.57
CA PRO A 25 -7.72 13.52 -6.45
C PRO A 25 -6.33 13.68 -5.84
N TRP A 26 -5.29 13.22 -6.56
CA TRP A 26 -3.91 13.49 -6.20
C TRP A 26 -3.67 14.98 -5.97
N MET A 27 -3.09 15.33 -4.83
CA MET A 27 -2.80 16.71 -4.48
C MET A 27 -1.38 16.86 -3.94
N PRO A 28 -0.67 17.96 -4.29
CA PRO A 28 0.65 18.23 -3.71
C PRO A 28 0.57 18.39 -2.19
N TRP A 29 1.44 17.69 -1.46
CA TRP A 29 1.54 17.84 -0.03
C TRP A 29 2.08 19.24 0.32
N GLN A 30 1.36 20.03 1.11
CA GLN A 30 1.84 21.29 1.72
C GLN A 30 2.63 22.25 0.80
N GLY A 31 2.33 22.27 -0.51
CA GLY A 31 3.03 23.11 -1.49
C GLY A 31 4.41 22.59 -1.93
N TYR A 32 4.80 21.38 -1.54
CA TYR A 32 5.93 20.67 -2.14
C TYR A 32 5.63 20.33 -3.60
N THR A 33 6.65 20.37 -4.46
CA THR A 33 6.52 20.12 -5.90
C THR A 33 7.03 18.73 -6.28
N GLY A 34 6.54 18.19 -7.39
CA GLY A 34 6.94 16.88 -7.91
C GLY A 34 5.98 15.75 -7.52
N GLN A 35 5.84 14.79 -8.42
CA GLN A 35 4.82 13.75 -8.34
C GLN A 35 4.93 12.87 -7.08
N ASN A 36 6.15 12.56 -6.62
CA ASN A 36 6.36 11.76 -5.40
C ASN A 36 5.92 12.48 -4.11
N ASN A 37 5.66 13.80 -4.18
CA ASN A 37 5.14 14.59 -3.06
C ASN A 37 3.61 14.74 -3.11
N GLU A 38 2.93 14.07 -4.03
CA GLU A 38 1.47 14.05 -4.09
C GLU A 38 0.88 12.96 -3.18
N VAL A 39 -0.28 13.26 -2.61
CA VAL A 39 -1.02 12.34 -1.74
C VAL A 39 -2.47 12.21 -2.21
N LEU A 40 -3.03 11.01 -2.03
CA LEU A 40 -4.47 10.77 -1.96
C LEU A 40 -4.87 10.69 -0.49
N GLN A 41 -5.92 11.43 -0.12
CA GLN A 41 -6.49 11.38 1.23
C GLN A 41 -7.81 10.63 1.20
N TYR A 42 -8.05 9.78 2.19
CA TYR A 42 -9.29 9.02 2.32
C TYR A 42 -9.62 8.77 3.79
N THR A 43 -10.87 8.45 4.07
CA THR A 43 -11.31 8.01 5.39
C THR A 43 -11.62 6.52 5.36
N TYR A 44 -11.41 5.84 6.48
CA TYR A 44 -11.90 4.49 6.75
C TYR A 44 -12.34 4.38 8.21
N ASN A 45 -13.56 3.92 8.47
CA ASN A 45 -14.13 3.84 9.83
C ASN A 45 -13.96 5.14 10.65
N THR A 46 -14.13 6.31 10.02
CA THR A 46 -13.91 7.67 10.56
C THR A 46 -12.45 8.08 10.80
N GLN A 47 -11.49 7.18 10.65
CA GLN A 47 -10.06 7.50 10.71
C GLN A 47 -9.57 8.01 9.34
N SER A 48 -8.80 9.09 9.33
CA SER A 48 -8.17 9.61 8.11
C SER A 48 -6.86 8.90 7.81
N TYR A 49 -6.65 8.63 6.52
CA TYR A 49 -5.45 8.04 5.96
C TYR A 49 -4.96 8.84 4.77
N ARG A 50 -3.67 8.66 4.46
CA ARG A 50 -3.06 9.16 3.23
C ARG A 50 -2.29 8.05 2.56
N THR A 51 -2.35 8.04 1.23
CA THR A 51 -1.47 7.25 0.37
C THR A 51 -0.61 8.21 -0.41
N TRP A 52 0.71 8.04 -0.33
CA TRP A 52 1.66 8.80 -1.12
C TRP A 52 1.75 8.22 -2.54
N ASN A 53 2.04 9.08 -3.51
CA ASN A 53 2.23 8.68 -4.89
C ASN A 53 3.23 7.53 -4.99
N GLN A 54 2.88 6.47 -5.70
CA GLN A 54 3.70 5.26 -5.70
C GLN A 54 4.95 5.45 -6.55
N GLU A 55 6.06 4.96 -6.01
CA GLU A 55 7.30 4.84 -6.74
C GLU A 55 7.34 3.49 -7.44
N SER A 56 7.78 3.45 -8.69
CA SER A 56 7.91 2.21 -9.42
C SER A 56 9.26 2.10 -10.13
N SER A 57 9.81 0.89 -10.18
CA SER A 57 11.08 0.61 -10.81
C SER A 57 10.98 -0.65 -11.65
N GLN A 58 11.36 -0.53 -12.92
CA GLN A 58 11.50 -1.67 -13.82
C GLN A 58 12.86 -2.31 -13.61
N THR A 59 12.88 -3.61 -13.38
CA THR A 59 14.13 -4.35 -13.34
C THR A 59 14.39 -4.98 -14.70
N ASN A 60 15.44 -4.51 -15.37
CA ASN A 60 15.95 -5.11 -16.62
C ASN A 60 16.92 -6.26 -16.36
N VAL A 61 17.17 -6.58 -15.09
CA VAL A 61 18.06 -7.67 -14.67
C VAL A 61 17.19 -8.80 -14.12
N PRO A 62 17.35 -10.04 -14.61
CA PRO A 62 16.70 -11.19 -14.00
C PRO A 62 17.17 -11.30 -12.55
N ILE A 63 16.31 -10.98 -11.59
CA ILE A 63 16.51 -11.47 -10.22
C ILE A 63 16.22 -12.96 -10.32
N THR A 64 17.29 -13.75 -10.31
CA THR A 64 17.45 -15.07 -10.94
C THR A 64 16.54 -16.19 -10.44
N SER A 65 15.58 -15.90 -9.57
CA SER A 65 14.55 -16.83 -9.10
C SER A 65 13.10 -16.41 -9.40
N LEU A 66 12.82 -15.15 -9.77
CA LEU A 66 11.44 -14.64 -9.82
C LEU A 66 11.00 -14.04 -11.16
N ASN A 67 11.90 -13.84 -12.14
CA ASN A 67 11.59 -13.09 -13.37
C ASN A 67 10.85 -11.76 -13.06
N LEU A 68 11.26 -11.11 -11.97
CA LEU A 68 10.71 -9.83 -11.55
C LEU A 68 10.94 -8.83 -12.70
N GLY A 69 9.91 -8.09 -13.06
CA GLY A 69 10.00 -7.05 -14.09
C GLY A 69 9.54 -5.67 -13.62
N LEU A 70 8.85 -5.59 -12.48
CA LEU A 70 8.41 -4.33 -11.89
C LEU A 70 8.35 -4.45 -10.36
N MET A 71 8.84 -3.44 -9.66
CA MET A 71 8.57 -3.20 -8.24
C MET A 71 7.77 -1.92 -8.10
N VAL A 72 6.80 -1.92 -7.19
CA VAL A 72 6.03 -0.74 -6.78
C VAL A 72 6.13 -0.61 -5.27
N SER A 73 6.49 0.57 -4.78
CA SER A 73 6.50 0.89 -3.35
C SER A 73 5.55 2.05 -3.06
N CYS A 74 4.91 1.98 -1.89
CA CYS A 74 3.98 2.99 -1.45
C CYS A 74 4.13 3.24 0.05
N LYS A 75 4.14 4.51 0.44
CA LYS A 75 3.99 4.93 1.83
C LYS A 75 2.52 5.26 2.10
N LEU A 76 2.02 4.80 3.24
CA LEU A 76 0.69 5.09 3.76
C LEU A 76 0.85 5.73 5.14
N ASP A 77 0.03 6.73 5.44
CA ASP A 77 -0.04 7.36 6.76
C ASP A 77 -1.40 7.13 7.38
N CYS A 78 -1.43 6.72 8.64
CA CYS A 78 -2.60 6.90 9.50
C CYS A 78 -2.47 8.25 10.19
N VAL A 79 -3.41 9.17 9.91
CA VAL A 79 -3.33 10.54 10.45
C VAL A 79 -3.51 10.52 11.96
N ARG A 80 -2.56 11.09 12.71
CA ARG A 80 -2.65 11.20 14.18
C ARG A 80 -2.51 12.66 14.62
N SER A 81 -2.83 12.92 15.88
CA SER A 81 -2.81 14.28 16.45
C SER A 81 -1.41 14.84 16.71
N LYS A 82 -0.39 13.98 16.82
CA LYS A 82 1.00 14.38 17.09
C LYS A 82 1.92 14.01 15.94
N GLN A 83 2.03 12.71 15.67
CA GLN A 83 2.85 12.14 14.62
C GLN A 83 2.12 10.93 14.05
N ASP A 84 2.09 10.84 12.73
CA ASP A 84 1.38 9.78 12.03
C ASP A 84 2.05 8.44 12.28
N ASP A 85 1.27 7.36 12.25
CA ASP A 85 1.84 6.02 12.09
C ASP A 85 2.00 5.75 10.60
N HIS A 86 2.98 4.93 10.23
CA HIS A 86 3.34 4.70 8.84
C HIS A 86 3.23 3.23 8.45
N ILE A 87 2.78 2.98 7.22
CA ILE A 87 2.87 1.67 6.57
C ILE A 87 3.65 1.86 5.28
N ILE A 88 4.71 1.08 5.06
CA ILE A 88 5.42 1.01 3.80
C ILE A 88 5.10 -0.34 3.19
N ILE A 89 4.51 -0.34 2.00
CA ILE A 89 4.27 -1.56 1.22
C ILE A 89 5.22 -1.62 0.04
N LEU A 90 5.74 -2.82 -0.23
CA LEU A 90 6.50 -3.16 -1.43
C LEU A 90 5.80 -4.30 -2.14
N VAL A 91 5.55 -4.14 -3.44
CA VAL A 91 4.85 -5.12 -4.27
C VAL A 91 5.73 -5.44 -5.48
N GLY A 92 5.98 -6.73 -5.70
CA GLY A 92 6.75 -7.23 -6.83
C GLY A 92 5.87 -7.90 -7.87
N PHE A 93 6.13 -7.60 -9.14
CA PHE A 93 5.43 -8.18 -10.28
C PHE A 93 6.40 -8.91 -11.22
N MET A 94 5.92 -10.05 -11.71
CA MET A 94 6.54 -10.84 -12.78
C MET A 94 5.58 -10.91 -13.97
N LEU A 95 6.09 -11.35 -15.13
CA LEU A 95 5.24 -11.74 -16.25
C LEU A 95 4.87 -13.22 -16.12
N ASP A 96 3.57 -13.51 -16.18
CA ASP A 96 3.01 -14.85 -16.30
C ASP A 96 2.14 -14.89 -17.55
N ASN A 97 2.52 -15.69 -18.56
CA ASN A 97 1.89 -15.72 -19.88
C ASN A 97 1.72 -14.33 -20.52
N ASN A 98 2.76 -13.49 -20.44
CA ASN A 98 2.79 -12.09 -20.90
C ASN A 98 1.82 -11.14 -20.19
N LEU A 99 1.17 -11.56 -19.10
CA LEU A 99 0.35 -10.70 -18.25
C LEU A 99 1.10 -10.38 -16.94
N PRO A 100 0.99 -9.15 -16.42
CA PRO A 100 1.52 -8.84 -15.11
C PRO A 100 0.85 -9.70 -14.02
N LYS A 101 1.66 -10.29 -13.15
CA LYS A 101 1.20 -11.06 -12.01
C LYS A 101 2.02 -10.69 -10.78
N ILE A 102 1.34 -10.43 -9.68
CA ILE A 102 1.99 -10.25 -8.39
C ILE A 102 2.74 -11.53 -8.00
N CYS A 103 4.00 -11.39 -7.61
CA CYS A 103 4.86 -12.49 -7.17
C CYS A 103 5.23 -12.41 -5.69
N PHE A 104 5.24 -11.21 -5.11
CA PHE A 104 5.30 -11.04 -3.66
C PHE A 104 4.75 -9.67 -3.23
N ALA A 105 4.43 -9.55 -1.95
CA ALA A 105 4.31 -8.28 -1.26
C ALA A 105 4.99 -8.35 0.12
N GLN A 106 5.36 -7.19 0.65
CA GLN A 106 5.88 -7.02 2.00
C GLN A 106 5.32 -5.71 2.57
N ALA A 107 5.06 -5.68 3.88
CA ALA A 107 4.74 -4.47 4.60
C ALA A 107 5.67 -4.25 5.79
N LEU A 108 6.02 -2.98 6.03
CA LEU A 108 6.62 -2.50 7.26
C LEU A 108 5.65 -1.52 7.92
N VAL A 109 5.38 -1.68 9.21
CA VAL A 109 4.56 -0.75 9.99
C VAL A 109 5.44 -0.10 11.05
N GLU A 110 5.40 1.22 11.11
CA GLU A 110 6.06 2.02 12.12
C GLU A 110 5.02 2.71 13.00
N PHE A 111 5.09 2.45 14.31
CA PHE A 111 4.30 3.16 15.31
C PHE A 111 5.14 4.26 15.93
N THR A 112 4.64 5.49 15.94
CA THR A 112 5.46 6.67 16.29
C THR A 112 5.36 7.09 17.76
N ASP A 113 4.62 6.36 18.57
CA ASP A 113 4.39 6.66 19.99
C ASP A 113 4.94 5.59 20.96
N ASP A 114 5.74 4.64 20.46
CA ASP A 114 6.37 3.55 21.23
C ASP A 114 5.41 2.62 21.99
N THR A 115 4.10 2.71 21.74
CA THR A 115 3.10 1.87 22.44
C THR A 115 2.97 0.46 21.88
N ALA A 116 3.52 0.22 20.69
CA ALA A 116 3.55 -1.08 20.04
C ALA A 116 4.87 -1.24 19.26
N PRO A 117 5.40 -2.48 19.15
CA PRO A 117 6.59 -2.74 18.34
C PRO A 117 6.29 -2.58 16.84
N ASN A 118 7.26 -2.07 16.09
CA ASN A 118 7.18 -2.01 14.63
C ASN A 118 7.02 -3.42 14.03
N ILE A 119 6.28 -3.50 12.93
CA ILE A 119 5.98 -4.77 12.26
C ILE A 119 6.79 -4.86 10.97
N ASN A 120 7.36 -6.04 10.71
CA ASN A 120 7.84 -6.42 9.39
C ASN A 120 7.20 -7.77 9.05
N THR A 121 6.37 -7.80 8.01
CA THR A 121 5.66 -9.04 7.63
C THR A 121 6.58 -10.10 7.05
N GLY A 122 7.80 -9.73 6.63
CA GLY A 122 8.55 -10.49 5.65
C GLY A 122 7.84 -10.53 4.29
N PRO A 123 8.48 -11.11 3.26
CA PRO A 123 7.85 -11.26 1.96
C PRO A 123 6.80 -12.39 1.98
N ILE A 124 5.58 -12.09 1.54
CA ILE A 124 4.53 -13.05 1.23
C ILE A 124 4.53 -13.28 -0.28
N ALA A 125 4.85 -14.51 -0.71
CA ALA A 125 5.10 -14.84 -2.11
C ALA A 125 4.25 -16.00 -2.66
N SER A 126 3.20 -16.41 -1.93
CA SER A 126 2.33 -17.53 -2.32
C SER A 126 0.93 -17.37 -1.77
N GLY A 127 -0.05 -18.01 -2.42
CA GLY A 127 -1.46 -17.91 -2.04
C GLY A 127 -2.07 -16.56 -2.46
N ASP A 128 -3.09 -16.13 -1.73
CA ASP A 128 -3.62 -14.77 -1.84
C ASP A 128 -2.67 -13.81 -1.12
N ILE A 129 -1.82 -13.11 -1.90
CA ILE A 129 -0.73 -12.29 -1.37
C ILE A 129 -1.25 -11.07 -0.60
N SER A 130 -2.31 -10.40 -1.09
CA SER A 130 -2.84 -9.21 -0.39
C SER A 130 -3.55 -9.61 0.90
N GLN A 131 -4.27 -10.74 0.90
CA GLN A 131 -4.82 -11.32 2.12
C GLN A 131 -3.71 -11.79 3.08
N GLY A 132 -2.61 -12.34 2.58
CA GLY A 132 -1.48 -12.73 3.43
C GLY A 132 -0.84 -11.54 4.15
N ILE A 133 -0.75 -10.37 3.50
CA ILE A 133 -0.32 -9.13 4.17
C ILE A 133 -1.33 -8.67 5.21
N TYR A 134 -2.63 -8.73 4.90
CA TYR A 134 -3.68 -8.47 5.88
C TYR A 134 -3.48 -9.34 7.12
N ASP A 135 -3.38 -10.65 6.96
CA ASP A 135 -3.29 -11.60 8.07
C ASP A 135 -2.03 -11.35 8.91
N ALA A 136 -0.89 -11.09 8.25
CA ALA A 136 0.39 -10.83 8.91
C ALA A 136 0.38 -9.57 9.78
N ILE A 137 -0.28 -8.49 9.33
CA ILE A 137 -0.45 -7.27 10.11
C ILE A 137 -1.51 -7.49 11.20
N ASN A 138 -2.65 -8.11 10.86
CA ASN A 138 -3.78 -8.27 11.78
C ASN A 138 -3.41 -9.08 13.03
N ASN A 139 -2.57 -10.11 12.87
CA ASN A 139 -2.06 -10.90 13.98
C ASN A 139 -1.28 -10.08 15.03
N GLN A 140 -0.87 -8.86 14.69
CA GLN A 140 -0.07 -7.98 15.54
C GLN A 140 -0.78 -6.67 15.89
N THR A 141 -1.80 -6.26 15.13
CA THR A 141 -2.52 -5.00 15.35
C THR A 141 -3.93 -5.15 15.91
N HIS A 142 -4.45 -6.37 16.00
CA HIS A 142 -5.78 -6.61 16.54
C HIS A 142 -5.91 -6.05 17.96
N GLY A 143 -6.81 -5.07 18.14
CA GLY A 143 -7.08 -4.45 19.43
C GLY A 143 -6.18 -3.25 19.80
N LEU A 144 -5.31 -2.78 18.91
CA LEU A 144 -4.47 -1.58 19.13
C LEU A 144 -5.25 -0.25 19.05
N GLY A 145 -6.58 -0.31 18.99
CA GLY A 145 -7.46 0.85 18.95
C GLY A 145 -7.73 1.38 17.55
N THR A 146 -8.51 2.46 17.48
CA THR A 146 -8.97 3.08 16.23
C THR A 146 -7.79 3.52 15.36
N GLY A 147 -7.88 3.19 14.08
CA GLY A 147 -6.83 3.43 13.11
C GLY A 147 -5.86 2.25 12.98
N ARG A 148 -5.15 1.91 14.06
CA ARG A 148 -4.17 0.82 14.04
C ARG A 148 -4.78 -0.55 13.80
N SER A 149 -5.97 -0.79 14.34
CA SER A 149 -6.73 -2.02 14.10
C SER A 149 -7.17 -2.14 12.64
N ASP A 150 -7.20 -1.04 11.88
CA ASP A 150 -7.61 -1.03 10.47
C ASP A 150 -6.42 -1.19 9.50
N PHE A 151 -5.16 -1.08 9.98
CA PHE A 151 -3.96 -1.21 9.13
C PHE A 151 -3.95 -2.44 8.22
N PRO A 152 -4.37 -3.64 8.65
CA PRO A 152 -4.47 -4.80 7.78
C PRO A 152 -5.32 -4.52 6.53
N TYR A 153 -6.47 -3.89 6.73
CA TYR A 153 -7.42 -3.57 5.68
C TYR A 153 -6.86 -2.49 4.75
N ILE A 154 -6.29 -1.43 5.31
CA ILE A 154 -5.69 -0.33 4.54
C ILE A 154 -4.54 -0.83 3.67
N ALA A 155 -3.66 -1.68 4.22
CA ALA A 155 -2.57 -2.29 3.45
C ALA A 155 -3.10 -3.17 2.33
N LYS A 156 -4.08 -4.05 2.61
CA LYS A 156 -4.70 -4.92 1.62
C LYS A 156 -5.34 -4.12 0.47
N ALA A 157 -6.14 -3.10 0.80
CA ALA A 157 -6.80 -2.26 -0.19
C ALA A 157 -5.79 -1.59 -1.13
N ASN A 158 -4.73 -1.00 -0.57
CA ASN A 158 -3.69 -0.38 -1.38
C ASN A 158 -2.93 -1.40 -2.25
N ILE A 159 -2.64 -2.61 -1.75
CA ILE A 159 -2.02 -3.66 -2.56
C ILE A 159 -2.93 -4.09 -3.72
N ASP A 160 -4.23 -4.30 -3.45
CA ASP A 160 -5.21 -4.66 -4.48
C ASP A 160 -5.33 -3.56 -5.56
N CYS A 161 -5.36 -2.29 -5.15
CA CYS A 161 -5.36 -1.16 -6.08
C CYS A 161 -4.05 -1.07 -6.86
N ILE A 162 -2.90 -1.38 -6.26
CA ILE A 162 -1.62 -1.46 -6.98
C ILE A 162 -1.67 -2.55 -8.04
N ILE A 163 -2.18 -3.76 -7.71
CA ILE A 163 -2.33 -4.87 -8.64
C ILE A 163 -3.21 -4.46 -9.84
N ALA A 164 -4.34 -3.81 -9.58
CA ALA A 164 -5.26 -3.32 -10.62
C ALA A 164 -4.65 -2.25 -11.54
N SER A 165 -3.52 -1.66 -11.15
CA SER A 165 -2.89 -0.51 -11.81
C SER A 165 -1.64 -0.86 -12.61
N VAL A 166 -1.32 -2.15 -12.74
CA VAL A 166 -0.18 -2.63 -13.55
C VAL A 166 -0.67 -3.25 -14.85
N SER A 167 -0.04 -2.85 -15.97
CA SER A 167 -0.26 -3.39 -17.32
C SER A 167 1.02 -3.81 -18.04
#